data_AF-A0A7V9Q356-F1
#
_entry.id   AF-A0A7V9Q356-F1
#
_cell.length_a   1.000
_cell.length_b   1.000
_cell.length_c   1.000
_cell.angle_alpha   90.00
_cell.angle_beta   90.00
_cell.angle_gamma   90.00
#
_symmetry.space_group_name_H-M   'P 1'
#
loop_
_entity.id
_entity.type
_entity.pdbx_description
1 polymer ?
#
loop_
_entity_poly.entity_id
_entity_poly.type
_entity_poly.pdbx_seq_one_letter_code
_entity_poly.pdbx_strand_id
1 'polypeptide(L)'
;MEQRVSLITLGVADVQRARAFYEALGWRAADSAAADVVFFQAGGMVVALWDRVALAADSGVEDPHPGGFGGFALAHNVASPAAVDAVLDEARAAGATVTRVGGATFWG
;
A
#
# COMPACT_ATOMS: atom_id res chain seq x y z
N MET A 1 27.20 -0.91 -1.12
CA MET A 1 25.81 -0.39 -1.04
C MET A 1 25.20 -0.86 0.27
N GLU A 2 24.51 0.01 0.99
CA GLU A 2 23.84 -0.35 2.24
C GLU A 2 22.50 -1.06 1.97
N GLN A 3 22.17 -2.11 2.72
CA GLN A 3 20.92 -2.86 2.57
C GLN A 3 19.77 -2.12 3.26
N ARG A 4 19.10 -1.21 2.56
CA ARG A 4 18.02 -0.38 3.12
C ARG A 4 16.93 -0.09 2.09
N VAL A 5 15.67 -0.17 2.54
CA VAL A 5 14.49 0.36 1.84
C VAL A 5 13.90 1.47 2.70
N SER A 6 13.97 2.71 2.22
CA SER A 6 13.45 3.90 2.93
C SER A 6 12.08 4.36 2.44
N LEU A 7 11.75 4.04 1.19
CA LEU A 7 10.52 4.48 0.54
C LEU A 7 10.03 3.42 -0.44
N ILE A 8 8.72 3.22 -0.47
CA ILE A 8 8.02 2.42 -1.49
C ILE A 8 6.96 3.32 -2.14
N THR A 9 6.98 3.47 -3.46
CA THR A 9 5.93 4.17 -4.21
C THR A 9 4.99 3.17 -4.86
N LEU A 10 3.70 3.31 -4.60
CA LEU A 10 2.63 2.56 -5.24
C LEU A 10 2.02 3.39 -6.37
N GLY A 11 2.15 2.88 -7.60
CA GLY A 11 1.45 3.42 -8.77
C GLY A 11 -0.04 3.09 -8.68
N VAL A 12 -0.88 4.11 -8.51
CA VAL A 12 -2.34 3.98 -8.39
C VAL A 12 -3.05 4.66 -9.55
N ALA A 13 -4.21 4.13 -9.94
CA ALA A 13 -5.03 4.69 -11.02
C ALA A 13 -5.80 5.96 -10.61
N ASP A 14 -5.98 6.16 -9.31
CA ASP A 14 -6.66 7.32 -8.73
C ASP A 14 -6.06 7.60 -7.35
N VAL A 15 -5.26 8.67 -7.27
CA VAL A 15 -4.53 9.05 -6.06
C VAL A 15 -5.47 9.45 -4.93
N GLN A 16 -6.59 10.13 -5.23
CA GLN A 16 -7.52 10.61 -4.21
C GLN A 16 -8.34 9.46 -3.62
N ARG A 17 -8.81 8.54 -4.47
CA ARG A 17 -9.47 7.31 -4.00
C ARG A 17 -8.53 6.46 -3.13
N ALA A 18 -7.28 6.30 -3.57
CA ALA A 18 -6.29 5.54 -2.81
C ALA A 18 -5.95 6.22 -1.48
N ARG A 19 -5.77 7.55 -1.46
CA ARG A 19 -5.59 8.33 -0.23
C ARG A 19 -6.73 8.09 0.76
N ALA A 20 -7.97 8.24 0.30
CA ALA A 20 -9.16 8.06 1.15
C ALA A 20 -9.23 6.65 1.76
N PHE A 21 -8.83 5.61 1.01
CA PHE A 21 -8.73 4.24 1.52
C PHE A 21 -7.75 4.13 2.69
N TYR A 22 -6.52 4.65 2.56
CA TYR A 22 -5.53 4.60 3.64
C TYR A 22 -5.93 5.49 4.83
N GLU A 23 -6.54 6.66 4.58
CA GLU A 23 -7.07 7.50 5.67
C GLU A 23 -8.24 6.81 6.41
N ALA A 24 -9.08 6.03 5.72
CA ALA A 24 -10.10 5.20 6.36
C ALA A 24 -9.52 4.05 7.20
N LEU A 25 -8.32 3.57 6.87
CA LEU A 25 -7.51 2.68 7.73
C LEU A 25 -6.86 3.41 8.92
N GLY A 26 -7.10 4.71 9.09
CA GLY A 26 -6.52 5.52 10.14
C GLY A 26 -5.11 6.06 9.86
N TRP A 27 -4.61 5.90 8.62
CA TRP A 27 -3.32 6.47 8.25
C TRP A 27 -3.43 7.98 8.08
N ARG A 28 -2.30 8.68 8.24
CA ARG A 28 -2.24 10.13 8.16
C ARG A 28 -1.32 10.54 7.02
N ALA A 29 -1.90 11.15 5.99
CA ALA A 29 -1.11 11.74 4.93
C ALA A 29 -0.28 12.90 5.49
N ALA A 30 0.96 13.03 5.04
CA ALA A 30 1.74 14.24 5.27
C ALA A 30 1.07 15.41 4.52
N ASP A 31 1.18 16.61 5.09
CA ASP A 31 0.77 17.83 4.40
C ASP A 31 1.71 18.08 3.23
N SER A 32 1.30 17.66 2.03
CA SER A 32 1.99 17.97 0.79
C SER A 32 1.26 19.09 0.05
N ALA A 33 2.02 20.09 -0.42
CA ALA A 33 1.51 21.13 -1.32
C ALA A 33 1.24 20.59 -2.74
N ALA A 34 1.78 19.41 -3.08
CA ALA A 34 1.61 18.77 -4.36
C ALA A 34 0.42 17.80 -4.31
N ALA A 35 -0.64 18.10 -5.06
CA ALA A 35 -1.86 17.30 -5.12
C ALA A 35 -1.66 15.91 -5.76
N ASP A 36 -0.55 15.72 -6.47
CA ASP A 36 -0.33 14.57 -7.34
C ASP A 36 0.37 13.38 -6.63
N VAL A 37 0.97 13.60 -5.46
CA VAL A 37 1.64 12.55 -4.68
C VAL A 37 1.23 12.64 -3.21
N VAL A 38 0.92 11.50 -2.61
CA VAL A 38 0.56 11.37 -1.19
C VAL A 38 1.61 10.55 -0.47
N PHE A 39 2.05 11.02 0.69
CA PHE A 39 3.04 10.33 1.51
C PHE A 39 2.46 9.94 2.86
N PHE A 40 2.67 8.70 3.26
CA PHE A 40 2.35 8.18 4.59
C PHE A 40 3.62 7.73 5.29
N GLN A 41 3.83 8.23 6.51
CA GLN A 41 4.87 7.69 7.39
C GLN A 41 4.41 6.31 7.90
N ALA A 42 5.21 5.27 7.65
CA ALA A 42 4.92 3.89 8.02
C ALA A 42 6.12 3.29 8.78
N GLY A 43 6.20 3.54 10.09
CA GLY A 43 7.35 3.12 10.90
C GLY A 43 8.62 3.85 10.47
N GLY A 44 9.67 3.10 10.12
CA GLY A 44 10.94 3.65 9.63
C GLY A 44 11.00 3.93 8.12
N MET A 45 9.90 3.76 7.40
CA MET A 45 9.80 3.95 5.95
C MET A 45 8.64 4.86 5.56
N VAL A 46 8.63 5.29 4.30
CA VAL A 46 7.52 6.02 3.69
C VAL A 46 6.82 5.14 2.67
N VAL A 47 5.49 5.13 2.70
CA VAL A 47 4.66 4.62 1.60
C VAL A 47 4.12 5.83 0.84
N ALA A 48 4.45 5.92 -0.45
CA ALA A 48 3.98 6.97 -1.33
C ALA A 48 2.92 6.44 -2.30
N LEU A 49 1.92 7.24 -2.60
CA LEU A 49 0.94 6.99 -3.67
C LEU A 49 1.17 8.00 -4.77
N TRP A 50 1.30 7.53 -6.00
CA TRP A 50 1.47 8.38 -7.18
C TRP A 50 0.71 7.81 -8.37
N ASP A 51 0.39 8.66 -9.35
CA ASP A 51 -0.21 8.24 -10.60
C ASP A 51 0.63 7.15 -11.28
N ARG A 52 -0.03 6.06 -11.67
CA ARG A 52 0.63 4.87 -12.21
C ARG A 52 1.34 5.14 -13.54
N VAL A 53 0.77 6.00 -14.39
CA VAL A 53 1.36 6.35 -15.69
C VAL A 53 2.58 7.25 -15.47
N ALA A 54 2.46 8.24 -14.59
CA ALA A 54 3.58 9.09 -14.21
C ALA A 54 4.74 8.30 -13.59
N LEU A 55 4.45 7.38 -12.67
CA LEU A 55 5.46 6.52 -12.06
C LEU A 55 6.18 5.63 -13.08
N ALA A 56 5.45 5.03 -14.02
CA ALA A 56 6.04 4.20 -15.08
C ALA A 56 6.96 5.02 -16.00
N ALA A 57 6.50 6.22 -16.40
CA ALA A 57 7.28 7.15 -17.21
C ALA A 57 8.56 7.63 -16.50
N ASP A 58 8.47 8.00 -15.22
CA ASP A 58 9.61 8.41 -14.39
C ASP A 58 10.60 7.26 -14.17
N SER A 59 10.10 6.04 -14.04
CA SER A 59 10.92 4.83 -13.89
C SER A 59 11.52 4.33 -15.20
N GLY A 60 11.13 4.89 -16.36
CA GLY A 60 11.60 4.45 -17.68
C GLY A 60 11.15 3.04 -18.06
N VAL A 61 9.98 2.60 -17.59
CA VAL A 61 9.43 1.25 -17.86
C VAL A 61 8.10 1.33 -18.59
N GLU A 62 7.79 0.29 -19.38
CA GLU A 62 6.45 0.08 -19.92
C GLU A 62 5.58 -0.66 -18.90
N ASP A 63 4.29 -0.33 -18.88
CA ASP A 63 3.30 -0.97 -17.99
C ASP A 63 2.12 -1.56 -18.81
N PRO A 64 2.33 -2.70 -19.49
CA PRO A 64 1.37 -3.26 -20.43
C PRO A 64 0.20 -4.01 -19.77
N HIS A 65 0.22 -4.21 -18.44
CA HIS A 65 -0.80 -4.96 -17.72
C HIS A 65 -1.38 -4.18 -16.52
N PRO A 66 -2.01 -3.02 -16.77
CA PRO A 66 -2.67 -2.27 -15.71
C PRO A 66 -3.80 -3.10 -15.09
N GLY A 67 -3.81 -3.18 -13.76
CA GLY A 67 -4.83 -3.92 -12.99
C GLY A 67 -4.57 -5.41 -12.75
N GLY A 68 -3.47 -5.99 -13.27
CA GLY A 68 -3.04 -7.36 -12.94
C GLY A 68 -2.23 -7.47 -11.64
N PHE A 69 -1.89 -8.70 -11.24
CA PHE A 69 -0.99 -8.95 -10.11
C PHE A 69 0.43 -8.46 -10.44
N GLY A 70 0.97 -7.55 -9.63
CA GLY A 70 2.28 -6.92 -9.84
C GLY A 70 3.50 -7.75 -9.40
N GLY A 71 3.32 -8.99 -8.94
CA GLY A 71 4.44 -9.86 -8.56
C GLY A 71 5.03 -9.62 -7.15
N PHE A 72 4.38 -8.79 -6.33
CA PHE A 72 4.83 -8.51 -4.96
C PHE A 72 3.64 -8.34 -4.00
N ALA A 73 3.93 -8.38 -2.69
CA ALA A 73 2.99 -8.06 -1.63
C ALA A 73 3.67 -7.19 -0.57
N LEU A 74 2.92 -6.25 0.00
CA LEU A 74 3.32 -5.52 1.21
C LEU A 74 2.69 -6.22 2.42
N ALA A 75 3.52 -6.58 3.40
CA ALA A 75 3.07 -7.29 4.59
C ALA A 75 2.97 -6.36 5.80
N HIS A 76 1.92 -6.53 6.60
CA HIS A 76 1.77 -5.92 7.91
C HIS A 76 1.76 -7.02 8.97
N ASN A 77 2.85 -7.15 9.72
CA ASN A 77 2.96 -8.16 10.77
C ASN A 77 2.32 -7.66 12.06
N VAL A 78 1.53 -8.52 12.68
CA VAL A 78 0.83 -8.26 13.95
C VAL A 78 1.20 -9.31 14.99
N ALA A 79 0.89 -9.03 16.25
CA ALA A 79 1.37 -9.82 17.38
C ALA A 79 0.64 -11.16 17.59
N SER A 80 -0.52 -11.39 16.96
CA SER A 80 -1.31 -12.60 17.17
C SER A 80 -2.27 -12.93 16.01
N PRO A 81 -2.75 -14.18 15.89
CA PRO A 81 -3.78 -14.53 14.92
C PRO A 81 -5.08 -13.71 15.06
N ALA A 82 -5.51 -13.43 16.30
CA ALA A 82 -6.69 -12.59 16.52
C ALA A 82 -6.49 -11.15 16.03
N ALA A 83 -5.26 -10.62 16.09
CA ALA A 83 -4.94 -9.31 15.51
C ALA A 83 -4.95 -9.35 13.97
N VAL A 84 -4.67 -10.50 13.35
CA VAL A 84 -4.81 -10.67 11.89
C VAL A 84 -6.28 -10.52 11.51
N ASP A 85 -7.17 -11.22 12.21
CA ASP A 85 -8.60 -11.15 11.94
C ASP A 85 -9.14 -9.73 12.12
N ALA A 86 -8.74 -9.04 13.21
CA ALA A 86 -9.12 -7.65 13.45
C ALA A 86 -8.67 -6.71 12.32
N VAL A 87 -7.42 -6.80 11.87
CA VAL A 87 -6.91 -5.97 10.77
C VAL A 87 -7.62 -6.28 9.45
N LEU A 88 -7.95 -7.54 9.17
CA LEU A 88 -8.70 -7.91 7.97
C LEU A 88 -10.12 -7.33 7.99
N ASP A 89 -10.76 -7.29 9.16
CA ASP A 89 -12.08 -6.69 9.35
C ASP A 89 -12.05 -5.17 9.19
N GLU A 90 -11.06 -4.50 9.78
CA GLU A 90 -10.81 -3.05 9.60
C GLU A 90 -10.58 -2.72 8.12
N ALA A 91 -9.75 -3.52 7.43
CA ALA A 91 -9.49 -3.33 6.01
C ALA A 91 -10.75 -3.52 5.16
N ARG A 92 -11.57 -4.53 5.48
CA ARG A 92 -12.85 -4.73 4.80
C ARG A 92 -13.78 -3.55 5.02
N ALA A 93 -13.86 -3.02 6.23
CA ALA A 93 -14.67 -1.84 6.55
C ALA A 93 -14.20 -0.58 5.80
N ALA A 94 -12.89 -0.44 5.56
CA ALA A 94 -12.31 0.62 4.73
C ALA A 94 -12.51 0.41 3.21
N GLY A 95 -13.11 -0.69 2.77
CA GLY A 95 -13.40 -0.99 1.37
C GLY A 95 -12.40 -1.92 0.68
N ALA A 96 -11.50 -2.59 1.43
CA ALA A 96 -10.59 -3.58 0.86
C ALA A 96 -11.34 -4.82 0.39
N THR A 97 -10.83 -5.43 -0.68
CA THR A 97 -11.21 -6.79 -1.08
C THR A 97 -10.32 -7.79 -0.36
N VAL A 98 -10.89 -8.54 0.60
CA VAL A 98 -10.18 -9.63 1.29
C VAL A 98 -10.19 -10.87 0.39
N THR A 99 -9.09 -11.11 -0.32
CA THR A 99 -8.95 -12.22 -1.28
C THR A 99 -8.69 -13.58 -0.63
N ARG A 100 -8.18 -13.57 0.61
CA ARG A 100 -7.94 -14.75 1.43
C ARG A 100 -8.20 -14.41 2.90
N VAL A 101 -8.97 -15.25 3.59
CA VAL A 101 -9.21 -15.12 5.03
C VAL A 101 -7.95 -15.44 5.84
N GLY A 102 -7.88 -14.91 7.07
CA GLY A 102 -6.82 -15.23 8.02
C GLY A 102 -6.70 -16.75 8.23
N GLY A 103 -5.47 -17.23 8.32
CA GLY A 103 -5.22 -18.65 8.53
C GLY A 103 -3.74 -18.97 8.61
N ALA A 104 -3.42 -20.11 9.23
CA ALA A 104 -2.05 -20.56 9.37
C ALA A 104 -1.38 -20.75 8.00
N THR A 105 -0.11 -20.37 7.93
CA THR A 105 0.75 -20.62 6.79
C THR A 105 1.69 -21.79 7.08
N PHE A 106 2.19 -22.46 6.03
CA PHE A 106 3.03 -23.65 6.22
C PHE A 106 4.42 -23.32 6.78
N TRP A 107 4.78 -22.04 6.83
CA TRP A 107 6.07 -21.52 7.29
C TRP A 107 6.00 -20.90 8.70
N GLY A 108 4.96 -21.21 9.46
CA GLY A 108 4.61 -20.53 10.72
C GLY A 108 3.82 -19.26 10.47
#